data_AF-A0A7R9U0W1-F1
#
_entry.id   AF-A0A7R9U0W1-F1
#
_cell.length_a   1.000
_cell.length_b   1.000
_cell.length_c   1.000
_cell.angle_alpha   90.00
_cell.angle_beta   90.00
_cell.angle_gamma   90.00
#
_symmetry.space_group_name_H-M   'P 1'
#
loop_
_entity.id
_entity.type
_entity.pdbx_description
1 polymer ?
#
loop_
_entity_poly.entity_id
_entity_poly.type
_entity_poly.pdbx_seq_one_letter_code
_entity_poly.pdbx_strand_id
1 'polypeptide(L)'
;FSPRKSRKSAAKRLSMASRGLLRVLGRDAAKFLQGLTTQNLPFTAPAAFTAFLTPKGRLLTDAIVYTPSDDEFWLDLPLGTSAMLQKHLQLYKLRNKVKIQDASA
;
A
#
# COMPACT_ATOMS: atom_id res chain seq x y z
N PHE A 1 -28.85 18.82 -19.88
CA PHE A 1 -28.45 18.18 -18.60
C PHE A 1 -29.28 16.91 -18.42
N SER A 2 -28.72 15.75 -18.74
CA SER A 2 -29.43 14.47 -18.59
C SER A 2 -29.06 13.85 -17.23
N PRO A 3 -30.02 13.40 -16.41
CA PRO A 3 -29.73 12.85 -15.08
C PRO A 3 -28.99 11.52 -15.24
N ARG A 4 -27.84 11.36 -14.57
CA ARG A 4 -27.13 10.08 -14.48
C ARG A 4 -28.06 9.05 -13.84
N LYS A 5 -28.49 8.06 -14.62
CA LYS A 5 -29.21 6.88 -14.12
C LYS A 5 -28.47 6.31 -12.91
N SER A 6 -29.16 6.31 -11.77
CA SER A 6 -28.75 5.64 -10.54
C SER A 6 -28.43 4.17 -10.84
N ARG A 7 -27.16 3.78 -10.68
CA ARG A 7 -26.74 2.38 -10.75
C ARG A 7 -27.27 1.68 -9.49
N LYS A 8 -28.33 0.88 -9.61
CA LYS A 8 -28.69 -0.12 -8.59
C LYS A 8 -27.52 -1.10 -8.48
N SER A 9 -26.72 -0.98 -7.42
CA SER A 9 -25.59 -1.86 -7.13
C SER A 9 -26.07 -3.03 -6.28
N ALA A 10 -26.23 -4.20 -6.87
CA ALA A 10 -26.28 -5.44 -6.10
C ALA A 10 -24.89 -5.70 -5.50
N ALA A 11 -24.81 -5.90 -4.19
CA ALA A 11 -23.54 -6.19 -3.51
C ALA A 11 -22.99 -7.53 -4.00
N LYS A 12 -22.01 -7.49 -4.90
CA LYS A 12 -21.30 -8.67 -5.40
C LYS A 12 -20.04 -8.87 -4.56
N ARG A 13 -19.90 -10.03 -3.92
CA ARG A 13 -18.65 -10.43 -3.26
C ARG A 13 -17.62 -10.76 -4.34
N LEU A 14 -16.47 -10.10 -4.28
CA LEU A 14 -15.33 -10.40 -5.13
C LEU A 14 -14.31 -11.18 -4.30
N SER A 15 -13.70 -12.20 -4.89
CA SER A 15 -12.60 -12.93 -4.25
C SER A 15 -11.41 -12.00 -4.09
N MET A 16 -10.82 -11.98 -2.89
CA MET A 16 -9.60 -11.22 -2.62
C MET A 16 -8.31 -11.98 -3.01
N ALA A 17 -8.42 -13.16 -3.62
CA ALA A 17 -7.26 -13.98 -4.02
C ALA A 17 -6.32 -13.29 -5.03
N SER A 18 -6.73 -12.21 -5.67
CA SER A 18 -5.89 -11.41 -6.58
C SER A 18 -5.14 -10.26 -5.90
N ARG A 19 -5.34 -10.07 -4.58
CA ARG A 19 -4.74 -8.99 -3.80
C ARG A 19 -3.70 -9.55 -2.85
N GLY A 20 -2.54 -8.91 -2.81
CA GLY A 20 -1.50 -9.15 -1.82
C GLY A 20 -1.60 -8.12 -0.71
N LEU A 21 -1.04 -8.46 0.45
CA LEU A 21 -1.10 -7.61 1.63
C LEU A 21 0.27 -7.61 2.33
N LEU A 22 0.89 -6.44 2.44
CA LEU A 22 2.15 -6.30 3.19
C LEU A 22 1.93 -5.44 4.44
N ARG A 23 2.58 -5.83 5.54
CA ARG A 23 2.61 -5.05 6.78
C ARG A 23 3.99 -4.44 6.98
N VAL A 24 4.04 -3.14 7.23
CA VAL A 24 5.25 -2.39 7.58
C VAL A 24 5.06 -1.83 8.99
N LEU A 25 5.85 -2.34 9.94
CA LEU A 25 5.70 -2.10 11.37
C LEU A 25 6.95 -1.46 11.95
N GLY A 26 6.79 -0.55 12.90
CA GLY A 26 7.87 0.01 13.72
C GLY A 26 7.95 1.52 13.68
N ARG A 27 8.70 2.08 14.64
CA ARG A 27 8.80 3.53 14.90
C ARG A 27 9.28 4.37 13.71
N ASP A 28 10.02 3.76 12.79
CA ASP A 28 10.53 4.46 11.60
C ASP A 28 9.62 4.25 10.36
N ALA A 29 8.49 3.54 10.46
CA ALA A 29 7.70 3.11 9.31
C ALA A 29 7.15 4.27 8.47
N ALA A 30 6.62 5.32 9.12
CA ALA A 30 6.12 6.49 8.42
C ALA A 30 7.22 7.19 7.61
N LYS A 31 8.37 7.47 8.26
CA LYS A 31 9.54 8.09 7.62
C LYS A 31 10.12 7.22 6.51
N PHE A 32 10.19 5.91 6.74
CA PHE A 32 10.69 4.94 5.78
C PHE A 32 9.81 4.90 4.52
N LEU A 33 8.49 4.80 4.68
CA LEU A 33 7.55 4.80 3.57
C LEU A 33 7.50 6.15 2.85
N GLN A 34 7.62 7.27 3.56
CA GLN A 34 7.66 8.61 2.96
C GLN A 34 8.72 8.74 1.85
N GLY A 35 9.87 8.06 2.00
CA GLY A 35 10.93 8.07 0.99
C GLY A 35 10.70 7.14 -0.21
N LEU A 36 9.66 6.30 -0.18
CA LEU A 36 9.42 5.22 -1.14
C LEU A 36 8.06 5.30 -1.83
N THR A 37 7.14 6.14 -1.32
CA THR A 37 5.80 6.31 -1.91
C THR A 37 5.63 7.71 -2.49
N THR A 38 4.73 7.86 -3.45
CA THR A 38 4.37 9.17 -4.03
C THR A 38 3.41 9.98 -3.17
N GLN A 39 2.81 9.36 -2.15
CA GLN A 39 1.87 9.97 -1.22
C GLN A 39 2.60 10.55 -0.02
N ASN A 40 2.09 11.67 0.51
CA ASN A 40 2.61 12.26 1.73
C ASN A 40 2.07 11.53 2.97
N LEU A 41 2.97 11.13 3.86
CA LEU A 41 2.72 10.42 5.11
C LEU A 41 3.16 11.27 6.32
N PRO A 42 2.43 11.18 7.46
CA PRO A 42 1.15 10.50 7.62
C PRO A 42 0.02 11.23 6.90
N PHE A 43 -1.01 10.50 6.47
CA PHE A 43 -2.22 11.08 5.88
C PHE A 43 -3.36 11.09 6.91
N THR A 44 -4.33 12.00 6.73
CA THR A 44 -5.46 12.18 7.66
C THR A 44 -6.64 11.25 7.39
N ALA A 45 -6.69 10.66 6.20
CA ALA A 45 -7.76 9.74 5.82
C ALA A 45 -7.54 8.33 6.42
N PRO A 46 -8.59 7.50 6.57
CA PRO A 46 -8.42 6.11 7.01
C PRO A 46 -7.54 5.27 6.09
N ALA A 47 -7.45 5.67 4.82
CA ALA A 47 -6.60 5.06 3.82
C ALA A 47 -6.20 6.10 2.76
N ALA A 48 -5.07 5.87 2.10
CA ALA A 48 -4.64 6.68 0.97
C ALA A 48 -4.11 5.82 -0.17
N PHE A 49 -4.43 6.21 -1.40
CA PHE A 49 -3.80 5.64 -2.59
C PHE A 49 -2.39 6.20 -2.77
N THR A 50 -1.45 5.34 -3.15
CA THR A 50 -0.07 5.71 -3.45
C THR A 50 0.52 4.83 -4.55
N ALA A 51 1.61 5.30 -5.15
CA ALA A 51 2.45 4.51 -6.03
C ALA A 51 3.85 4.31 -5.42
N PHE A 52 4.42 3.16 -5.69
CA PHE A 52 5.83 2.84 -5.44
C PHE A 52 6.56 2.85 -6.77
N LEU A 53 7.71 3.52 -6.81
CA LEU A 53 8.47 3.71 -8.02
C LEU A 53 9.85 3.06 -7.89
N THR A 54 10.40 2.65 -9.01
CA THR A 54 11.83 2.35 -9.13
C THR A 54 12.64 3.65 -8.98
N PRO A 55 13.96 3.58 -8.70
CA PRO A 55 14.83 4.77 -8.66
C PRO A 55 14.86 5.58 -9.95
N LYS A 56 14.51 4.95 -11.08
CA LYS A 56 14.39 5.60 -12.40
C LYS A 56 13.00 6.23 -12.64
N GLY A 57 12.13 6.26 -11.63
CA GLY A 57 10.78 6.84 -11.71
C GLY A 57 9.73 5.96 -12.41
N ARG A 58 10.05 4.71 -12.77
CA ARG A 58 9.06 3.79 -13.36
C ARG A 58 8.17 3.19 -12.28
N LEU A 59 6.87 3.05 -12.57
CA LEU A 59 5.91 2.40 -11.69
C LEU A 59 6.35 0.97 -11.37
N LEU A 60 6.48 0.67 -10.08
CA LEU A 60 6.70 -0.69 -9.57
C LEU A 60 5.37 -1.35 -9.23
N THR A 61 4.54 -0.64 -8.46
CA THR A 61 3.15 -1.00 -8.17
C THR A 61 2.42 0.20 -7.60
N ASP A 62 1.11 0.25 -7.72
CA ASP A 62 0.26 1.06 -6.88
C ASP A 62 -0.24 0.26 -5.67
N ALA A 63 -0.70 0.97 -4.65
CA ALA A 63 -1.24 0.37 -3.43
C ALA A 63 -2.25 1.31 -2.75
N ILE A 64 -3.14 0.72 -1.96
CA ILE A 64 -3.90 1.42 -0.94
C ILE A 64 -3.18 1.18 0.38
N VAL A 65 -2.86 2.27 1.08
CA VAL A 65 -2.20 2.23 2.38
C VAL A 65 -3.23 2.48 3.46
N TYR A 66 -3.22 1.66 4.51
CA TYR A 66 -4.01 1.84 5.73
C TYR A 66 -3.07 2.00 6.92
N THR A 67 -3.48 2.78 7.91
CA THR A 67 -2.76 2.95 9.18
C THR A 67 -3.72 2.64 10.33
N PRO A 68 -3.71 1.41 10.87
CA PRO A 68 -4.50 1.08 12.06
C PRO A 68 -3.89 1.68 13.34
N SER A 69 -2.61 2.03 13.33
CA SER A 69 -1.93 2.77 14.40
C SER A 69 -0.75 3.57 13.81
N ASP A 70 -0.09 4.40 14.63
CA ASP A 70 0.98 5.31 14.18
C ASP A 70 2.23 4.56 13.66
N ASP A 71 2.51 3.38 14.20
CA ASP A 71 3.70 2.58 13.88
C ASP A 71 3.38 1.38 12.97
N GLU A 72 2.18 1.35 12.38
CA GLU A 72 1.73 0.21 11.56
C GLU A 72 1.07 0.68 10.28
N PHE A 73 1.59 0.19 9.15
CA PHE A 73 1.08 0.47 7.82
C PHE A 73 0.78 -0.85 7.10
N TRP A 74 -0.40 -0.91 6.48
CA TRP A 74 -0.82 -2.02 5.65
C TRP A 74 -0.86 -1.56 4.20
N LEU A 75 -0.25 -2.33 3.31
CA LEU A 75 -0.19 -2.06 1.88
C LEU A 75 -1.03 -3.11 1.18
N ASP A 76 -2.18 -2.72 0.64
CA ASP A 76 -3.03 -3.56 -0.22
C ASP A 76 -2.72 -3.26 -1.69
N LEU A 77 -2.24 -4.28 -2.40
CA LEU A 77 -1.69 -4.17 -3.73
C LEU A 77 -2.02 -5.42 -4.57
N PRO A 78 -1.83 -5.39 -5.90
CA PRO A 78 -1.97 -6.60 -6.71
C PRO A 78 -1.03 -7.72 -6.23
N LEU A 79 -1.55 -8.95 -6.11
CA LEU A 79 -0.75 -10.09 -5.62
C LEU A 79 0.51 -10.32 -6.48
N GLY A 80 0.41 -10.12 -7.81
CA GLY A 80 1.52 -10.30 -8.74
C GLY A 80 2.71 -9.36 -8.54
N THR A 81 2.52 -8.22 -7.87
CA THR A 81 3.60 -7.26 -7.57
C THR A 81 4.01 -7.25 -6.09
N SER A 82 3.31 -8.00 -5.23
CA SER A 82 3.54 -8.04 -3.78
C SER A 82 4.97 -8.42 -3.39
N ALA A 83 5.47 -9.56 -3.88
CA ALA A 83 6.83 -10.03 -3.60
C ALA A 83 7.89 -9.09 -4.16
N MET A 84 7.62 -8.43 -5.29
CA MET A 84 8.52 -7.44 -5.87
C MET A 84 8.62 -6.20 -4.97
N LEU A 85 7.48 -5.68 -4.50
CA LEU A 85 7.45 -4.56 -3.56
C LEU A 85 8.13 -4.96 -2.25
N GLN A 86 7.86 -6.14 -1.71
CA GLN A 86 8.48 -6.60 -0.47
C GLN A 86 10.00 -6.61 -0.59
N LYS A 87 10.56 -7.16 -1.67
CA LYS A 87 12.01 -7.13 -1.93
C LYS A 87 12.53 -5.70 -2.07
N HIS A 88 11.80 -4.83 -2.76
CA HIS A 88 12.14 -3.42 -2.88
C HIS A 88 12.22 -2.74 -1.51
N LEU A 89 11.21 -2.92 -0.66
CA LEU A 89 11.21 -2.37 0.70
C LEU A 89 12.39 -2.93 1.54
N GLN A 90 12.69 -4.23 1.44
CA GLN A 90 13.81 -4.83 2.16
C GLN A 90 15.17 -4.24 1.73
N LEU A 91 15.34 -3.93 0.44
CA LEU A 91 16.56 -3.30 -0.07
C LEU A 91 16.81 -1.92 0.57
N TYR A 92 15.75 -1.12 0.76
CA TYR A 92 15.84 0.24 1.30
C TYR A 92 15.75 0.31 2.83
N LYS A 93 15.49 -0.81 3.51
CA LYS A 93 15.30 -0.85 4.97
C LYS A 93 16.53 -0.42 5.79
N LEU A 94 17.74 -0.43 5.23
CA LEU A 94 19.01 -0.17 5.94
C LEU A 94 18.89 0.89 7.05
N ARG A 95 19.21 0.49 8.29
CA ARG A 95 19.17 1.28 9.53
C ARG A 95 17.78 1.73 10.03
N ASN A 96 16.71 1.61 9.25
CA ASN A 96 15.35 1.86 9.73
C ASN A 96 14.89 0.70 10.62
N LYS A 97 14.34 1.03 11.80
CA LYS A 97 13.75 0.10 12.75
C LYS A 97 12.33 -0.30 12.30
N VAL A 98 12.26 -0.96 11.13
CA VAL A 98 11.01 -1.43 10.53
C VAL A 98 11.02 -2.94 10.33
N LYS A 99 9.86 -3.58 10.44
CA LYS A 99 9.62 -4.98 10.10
C LYS A 99 8.63 -5.04 8.95
N ILE A 100 9.02 -5.71 7.86
CA ILE A 100 8.20 -5.89 6.67
C ILE A 100 7.75 -7.36 6.64
N GLN A 101 6.45 -7.62 6.61
CA GLN A 101 5.86 -8.96 6.61
C GLN A 101 4.87 -9.11 5.47
N ASP A 102 4.84 -10.31 4.88
CA ASP A 102 3.70 -10.72 4.04
C ASP A 102 2.55 -11.12 4.96
N ALA A 103 1.36 -10.61 4.66
CA ALA A 103 0.11 -10.88 5.37
C ALA A 103 -0.99 -11.32 4.37
N SER A 104 -0.60 -11.72 3.16
CA SER A 104 -1.49 -12.32 2.17
C SER A 104 -1.99 -13.68 2.65
N ALA A 105 -3.19 -14.07 2.21
CA ALA A 105 -3.85 -15.33 2.58
C ALA A 105 -3.38 -16.53 1.75
#